data_AF-A0A1U7DMY4-F1
#
_entry.id   AF-A0A1U7DMY4-F1
#
_cell.length_a   1.000
_cell.length_b   1.000
_cell.length_c   1.000
_cell.angle_alpha   90.00
_cell.angle_beta   90.00
_cell.angle_gamma   90.00
#
_symmetry.space_group_name_H-M   'P 1'
#
loop_
_entity.id
_entity.type
_entity.pdbx_description
1 polymer ?
#
loop_
_entity_poly.entity_id
_entity_poly.type
_entity_poly.pdbx_seq_one_letter_code
_entity_poly.pdbx_strand_id
1 'polypeptide(L)'
;MDIEPHKLPLENSFNGEVNLLAESNNYLLGVSVGLQKRKEKWFYRTRITYRDYGDYKVPTNKINYENYIFELHDNDLRNTAGREANANFSIGYNFNNITSFNNITSETFISNVYAKNGFFANAHSLEVRVSEIDYDASNRDIDLPYHKVNHFKVINNTSIDKHTLFLDIGYQNNNREEQSIQHLMVIYPNQIIPKNSSLLKTPIL
;
A
#
# COMPACT_ATOMS: atom_id res chain seq x y z
N MET A 1 10.67 -20.38 -6.14
CA MET A 1 10.88 -19.74 -4.83
C MET A 1 9.97 -20.48 -3.87
N ASP A 2 10.52 -21.34 -3.01
CA ASP A 2 9.74 -21.96 -1.94
C ASP A 2 9.57 -20.93 -0.84
N ILE A 3 8.33 -20.52 -0.57
CA ILE A 3 8.03 -19.60 0.53
C ILE A 3 7.67 -20.49 1.72
N GLU A 4 8.64 -20.72 2.61
CA GLU A 4 8.38 -21.43 3.86
C GLU A 4 7.36 -20.64 4.71
N PRO A 5 6.41 -21.33 5.35
CA PRO A 5 5.51 -20.69 6.30
C PRO A 5 6.30 -20.07 7.45
N HIS A 6 5.80 -18.95 7.98
CA HIS A 6 6.44 -18.29 9.12
C HIS A 6 6.56 -19.25 10.31
N LYS A 7 7.80 -19.46 10.77
CA LYS A 7 8.09 -20.28 11.95
C LYS A 7 7.39 -19.71 13.18
N LEU A 8 6.85 -20.60 14.01
CA LEU A 8 6.28 -20.20 15.29
C LEU A 8 7.33 -19.48 16.14
N PRO A 9 7.00 -18.35 16.79
CA PRO A 9 7.92 -17.71 17.72
C PRO A 9 8.33 -18.65 18.85
N LEU A 10 9.50 -18.44 19.45
CA LEU A 10 9.96 -19.21 20.60
C LEU A 10 9.01 -19.03 21.79
N GLU A 11 8.82 -20.08 22.59
CA GLU A 11 7.97 -20.00 23.78
C GLU A 11 8.50 -18.96 24.78
N ASN A 12 7.58 -18.21 25.38
CA ASN A 12 7.87 -17.16 26.37
C ASN A 12 8.86 -16.09 25.87
N SER A 13 8.83 -15.80 24.57
CA SER A 13 9.68 -14.78 23.95
C SER A 13 8.91 -13.53 23.56
N PHE A 14 9.64 -12.42 23.50
CA PHE A 14 9.21 -11.15 22.93
C PHE A 14 10.35 -10.63 22.06
N ASN A 15 10.09 -10.40 20.79
CA ASN A 15 11.06 -9.82 19.87
C ASN A 15 10.42 -8.63 19.15
N GLY A 16 11.24 -7.62 18.88
CA GLY A 16 10.85 -6.46 18.07
C GLY A 16 11.92 -6.16 17.05
N GLU A 17 11.51 -5.56 15.94
CA GLU A 17 12.41 -5.07 14.91
C GLU A 17 11.92 -3.73 14.37
N VAL A 18 12.86 -2.91 13.92
CA VAL A 18 12.60 -1.65 13.23
C VAL A 18 13.45 -1.64 11.97
N ASN A 19 12.81 -1.43 10.83
CA ASN A 19 13.47 -1.26 9.54
C ASN A 19 13.24 0.17 9.06
N LEU A 20 14.32 0.81 8.62
CA LEU A 20 14.28 2.12 7.97
C LEU A 20 14.69 1.95 6.51
N LEU A 21 14.00 2.63 5.61
CA LEU A 21 14.28 2.62 4.18
C LEU A 21 14.44 4.05 3.70
N ALA A 22 15.49 4.32 2.93
CA ALA A 22 15.70 5.58 2.25
C ALA A 22 16.14 5.31 0.81
N GLU A 23 15.50 5.97 -0.16
CA GLU A 23 15.87 5.86 -1.57
C GLU A 23 16.06 7.27 -2.16
N SER A 24 17.16 7.47 -2.89
CA SER A 24 17.52 8.81 -3.39
C SER A 24 16.86 9.17 -4.72
N ASN A 25 16.39 8.19 -5.48
CA ASN A 25 15.77 8.36 -6.80
C ASN A 25 14.40 9.05 -6.75
N ASN A 26 13.67 8.94 -5.65
CA ASN A 26 12.39 9.60 -5.43
C ASN A 26 12.29 10.20 -4.01
N TYR A 27 13.44 10.35 -3.34
CA TYR A 27 13.54 10.78 -1.95
C TYR A 27 12.66 9.96 -0.97
N LEU A 28 12.42 8.68 -1.24
CA LEU A 28 11.60 7.85 -0.37
C LEU A 28 12.17 7.82 1.05
N LEU A 29 11.27 7.95 2.03
CA LEU A 29 11.52 7.59 3.41
C LEU A 29 10.46 6.59 3.85
N GLY A 30 10.91 5.49 4.45
CA GLY A 30 10.06 4.43 4.93
C GLY A 30 10.47 3.95 6.32
N VAL A 31 9.48 3.56 7.11
CA VAL A 31 9.67 2.95 8.42
C VAL A 31 8.76 1.74 8.55
N SER A 32 9.29 0.64 9.09
CA SER A 32 8.53 -0.55 9.45
C SER A 32 8.88 -0.97 10.86
N VAL A 33 7.86 -1.15 11.71
CA VAL A 33 8.02 -1.66 13.06
C VAL A 33 7.30 -2.98 13.17
N GLY A 34 8.01 -4.03 13.54
CA GLY A 34 7.48 -5.38 13.75
C GLY A 34 7.62 -5.79 15.22
N LEU A 35 6.60 -6.41 15.79
CA LEU A 35 6.67 -7.03 17.12
C LEU A 35 6.09 -8.45 17.05
N GLN A 36 6.70 -9.35 17.80
CA GLN A 36 6.21 -10.70 18.00
C GLN A 36 6.33 -11.09 19.46
N LYS A 37 5.29 -11.75 19.98
CA LYS A 37 5.25 -12.23 21.36
C LYS A 37 4.63 -13.61 21.39
N ARG A 38 5.20 -14.51 22.18
CA ARG A 38 4.55 -15.79 22.51
C ARG A 38 4.59 -16.01 24.00
N LYS A 39 3.44 -16.33 24.58
CA LYS A 39 3.29 -16.78 25.97
C LYS A 39 2.63 -18.15 25.93
N GLU A 40 3.42 -19.18 26.23
CA GLU A 40 3.00 -20.58 26.14
C GLU A 40 2.35 -20.90 24.77
N LYS A 41 1.05 -21.19 24.77
CA LYS A 41 0.23 -21.58 23.62
C LYS A 41 -0.19 -20.40 22.75
N TRP A 42 -0.26 -19.19 23.31
CA TRP A 42 -0.71 -18.00 22.58
C TRP A 42 0.46 -17.24 21.99
N PHE A 43 0.33 -16.83 20.73
CA PHE A 43 1.30 -15.96 20.08
C PHE A 43 0.62 -14.86 19.27
N TYR A 44 1.33 -13.75 19.13
CA TYR A 44 0.87 -12.53 18.49
C TYR A 44 1.98 -11.99 17.60
N ARG A 45 1.61 -11.46 16.43
CA ARG A 45 2.52 -10.71 15.57
C ARG A 45 1.84 -9.43 15.12
N THR A 46 2.61 -8.37 15.02
CA THR A 46 2.14 -7.10 14.47
C THR A 46 3.24 -6.48 13.64
N ARG A 47 2.87 -5.84 12.53
CA ARG A 47 3.76 -5.03 11.73
C ARG A 47 3.01 -3.83 11.19
N ILE A 48 3.59 -2.65 11.37
CA ILE A 48 3.11 -1.41 10.79
C ILE A 48 4.23 -0.87 9.90
N THR A 49 3.89 -0.49 8.68
CA THR A 49 4.82 0.09 7.71
C THR A 49 4.23 1.37 7.13
N TYR A 50 5.02 2.42 7.05
CA TYR A 50 4.68 3.67 6.37
C TYR A 50 5.78 4.04 5.39
N ARG A 51 5.42 4.47 4.18
CA ARG A 51 6.33 4.96 3.14
C ARG A 51 5.77 6.24 2.54
N ASP A 52 6.64 7.23 2.37
CA ASP A 52 6.35 8.48 1.69
C ASP A 52 7.46 8.76 0.69
N TYR A 53 7.09 8.97 -0.57
CA TYR A 53 8.03 9.19 -1.66
C TYR A 53 7.52 10.29 -2.59
N GLY A 54 8.48 11.01 -3.17
CA GLY A 54 8.22 12.04 -4.17
C GLY A 54 8.20 11.50 -5.59
N ASP A 55 8.21 12.42 -6.54
CA ASP A 55 8.30 12.12 -7.96
C ASP A 55 9.59 11.37 -8.29
N TYR A 56 9.47 10.41 -9.21
CA TYR A 56 10.54 9.53 -9.59
C TYR A 56 11.51 10.23 -10.54
N LYS A 57 12.81 10.23 -10.21
CA LYS A 57 13.86 10.78 -11.09
C LYS A 57 14.34 9.79 -12.13
N VAL A 58 14.47 10.27 -13.36
CA VAL A 58 15.06 9.53 -14.49
C VAL A 58 16.39 10.18 -14.92
N PRO A 59 17.29 9.47 -15.63
CA PRO A 59 18.58 10.03 -16.03
C PRO A 59 18.50 11.01 -17.23
N THR A 60 17.33 11.13 -17.86
CA THR A 60 17.09 12.01 -19.02
C THR A 60 16.28 13.23 -18.61
N ASN A 61 16.44 14.35 -19.31
CA ASN A 61 15.59 15.53 -19.15
C ASN A 61 14.44 15.58 -20.17
N LYS A 62 14.32 14.57 -21.03
CA LYS A 62 13.27 14.47 -22.05
C LYS A 62 12.74 13.06 -22.18
N ILE A 63 11.44 12.94 -22.37
CA ILE A 63 10.76 11.69 -22.71
C ILE A 63 9.98 11.88 -24.00
N ASN A 64 10.15 10.94 -24.93
CA ASN A 64 9.30 10.84 -26.09
C ASN A 64 8.12 9.92 -25.76
N TYR A 65 6.91 10.42 -25.91
CA TYR A 65 5.68 9.66 -25.73
C TYR A 65 4.73 9.95 -26.89
N GLU A 66 4.36 8.90 -27.61
CA GLU A 66 3.67 8.99 -28.91
C GLU A 66 4.47 9.88 -29.89
N ASN A 67 3.92 11.03 -30.28
CA ASN A 67 4.54 11.99 -31.18
C ASN A 67 4.91 13.31 -30.47
N TYR A 68 5.06 13.28 -29.15
CA TYR A 68 5.34 14.48 -28.34
C TYR A 68 6.58 14.29 -27.46
N ILE A 69 7.42 15.31 -27.42
CA ILE A 69 8.60 15.37 -26.56
C ILE A 69 8.25 16.19 -25.33
N PHE A 70 8.23 15.54 -24.17
CA PHE A 70 8.08 16.21 -22.89
C PHE A 70 9.45 16.53 -22.31
N GLU A 71 9.66 17.81 -21.97
CA GLU A 71 10.77 18.21 -21.13
C GLU A 71 10.41 17.94 -19.67
N LEU A 72 11.36 17.42 -18.90
CA LEU A 72 11.20 17.09 -17.49
C LEU A 72 11.90 18.14 -16.64
N HIS A 73 11.14 18.78 -15.76
CA HIS A 73 11.70 19.64 -14.73
C HIS A 73 12.49 18.79 -13.73
N ASP A 74 13.75 19.14 -13.44
CA ASP A 74 14.64 18.41 -12.51
C ASP A 74 14.71 16.90 -12.70
N ASN A 75 14.52 16.45 -13.95
CA ASN A 75 14.45 15.04 -14.35
C ASN A 75 13.32 14.23 -13.66
N ASP A 76 12.30 14.90 -13.12
CA ASP A 76 11.19 14.26 -12.42
C ASP A 76 10.11 13.75 -13.38
N LEU A 77 9.64 12.53 -13.12
CA LEU A 77 8.37 12.05 -13.62
C LEU A 77 7.26 12.69 -12.79
N ARG A 78 6.90 13.92 -13.14
CA ARG A 78 5.96 14.73 -12.35
C ARG A 78 4.64 14.01 -12.04
N ASN A 79 4.14 14.21 -10.82
CA ASN A 79 2.96 13.57 -10.25
C ASN A 79 3.06 12.03 -10.13
N THR A 80 4.24 11.51 -9.80
CA THR A 80 4.44 10.09 -9.44
C THR A 80 4.71 9.87 -7.95
N ALA A 81 4.71 10.93 -7.15
CA ALA A 81 4.74 10.87 -5.70
C ALA A 81 3.61 10.00 -5.13
N GLY A 82 3.85 9.45 -3.94
CA GLY A 82 2.92 8.54 -3.33
C GLY A 82 3.17 8.27 -1.85
N ARG A 83 2.14 7.71 -1.23
CA ARG A 83 2.09 7.38 0.19
C ARG A 83 1.47 6.01 0.39
N GLU A 84 2.13 5.19 1.20
CA GLU A 84 1.67 3.86 1.55
C GLU A 84 1.64 3.67 3.07
N ALA A 85 0.56 3.07 3.57
CA ALA A 85 0.38 2.74 4.98
C ALA A 85 -0.18 1.32 5.09
N ASN A 86 0.58 0.45 5.73
CA ASN A 86 0.25 -0.97 5.87
C ASN A 86 0.24 -1.36 7.34
N ALA A 87 -0.80 -2.08 7.76
CA ALA A 87 -0.92 -2.61 9.10
C ALA A 87 -1.32 -4.08 9.03
N ASN A 88 -0.52 -4.93 9.65
CA ASN A 88 -0.72 -6.37 9.74
C ASN A 88 -0.72 -6.77 11.20
N PHE A 89 -1.74 -7.51 11.63
CA PHE A 89 -1.84 -8.09 12.96
C PHE A 89 -2.20 -9.56 12.83
N SER A 90 -1.64 -10.40 13.68
CA SER A 90 -2.08 -11.77 13.81
C SER A 90 -2.08 -12.24 15.24
N ILE A 91 -3.04 -13.11 15.52
CA ILE A 91 -3.18 -13.82 16.79
C ILE A 91 -3.29 -15.30 16.46
N GLY A 92 -2.48 -16.11 17.12
CA GLY A 92 -2.51 -17.54 16.96
C GLY A 92 -2.43 -18.30 18.27
N TYR A 93 -2.85 -19.55 18.18
CA TYR A 93 -2.90 -20.50 19.28
C TYR A 93 -2.30 -21.81 18.81
N ASN A 94 -1.33 -22.31 19.56
CA ASN A 94 -0.69 -23.59 19.35
C ASN A 94 -1.10 -24.54 20.49
N PHE A 95 -1.90 -25.54 20.16
CA PHE A 95 -2.28 -26.61 21.07
C PHE A 95 -1.41 -27.84 20.82
N ASN A 96 -0.47 -28.07 21.74
CA ASN A 96 0.27 -29.32 21.85
C ASN A 96 -0.30 -30.14 23.00
N ASN A 97 -0.82 -31.33 22.71
CA ASN A 97 -1.13 -32.32 23.74
C ASN A 97 0.02 -33.34 23.77
N ILE A 98 0.69 -33.49 24.91
CA ILE A 98 1.87 -34.38 25.02
C ILE A 98 1.46 -35.87 24.88
N THR A 99 0.19 -36.19 25.15
CA THR A 99 -0.37 -37.56 25.14
C THR A 99 -1.06 -37.97 23.85
N SER A 100 -1.37 -37.04 22.94
CA SER A 100 -2.02 -37.33 21.65
C SER A 100 -1.20 -36.68 20.55
N PHE A 101 -0.89 -37.41 19.48
CA PHE A 101 -0.02 -37.00 18.36
C PHE A 101 -0.52 -35.77 17.56
N ASN A 102 -1.48 -35.01 18.09
CA ASN A 102 -2.22 -33.97 17.41
C ASN A 102 -1.76 -32.57 17.87
N ASN A 103 -0.88 -31.96 17.09
CA ASN A 103 -0.56 -30.54 17.20
C ASN A 103 -1.54 -29.75 16.33
N ILE A 104 -2.32 -28.86 16.96
CA ILE A 104 -3.22 -27.94 16.25
C ILE A 104 -2.63 -26.54 16.35
N THR A 105 -2.37 -25.91 15.21
CA THR A 105 -1.96 -24.51 15.15
C THR A 105 -3.01 -23.75 14.37
N SER A 106 -3.65 -22.77 15.00
CA SER A 106 -4.58 -21.86 14.34
C SER A 106 -4.06 -20.44 14.46
N GLU A 107 -4.15 -19.67 13.38
CA GLU A 107 -3.75 -18.28 13.36
C GLU A 107 -4.69 -17.45 12.51
N THR A 108 -5.17 -16.36 13.09
CA THR A 108 -5.97 -15.35 12.41
C THR A 108 -5.12 -14.13 12.10
N PHE A 109 -5.03 -13.79 10.83
CA PHE A 109 -4.40 -12.61 10.26
C PHE A 109 -5.45 -11.55 9.94
N ILE A 110 -5.18 -10.31 10.31
CA ILE A 110 -5.96 -9.12 9.97
C ILE A 110 -4.97 -8.14 9.34
N SER A 111 -5.30 -7.63 8.16
CA SER A 111 -4.41 -6.73 7.43
C SER A 111 -5.19 -5.62 6.73
N ASN A 112 -4.58 -4.45 6.65
CA ASN A 112 -5.00 -3.38 5.76
C ASN A 112 -3.78 -2.80 5.04
N VAL A 113 -3.88 -2.68 3.72
CA VAL A 113 -2.89 -2.08 2.83
C VAL A 113 -3.55 -0.88 2.15
N TYR A 114 -3.07 0.33 2.46
CA TYR A 114 -3.53 1.57 1.87
C TYR A 114 -2.42 2.21 1.03
N ALA A 115 -2.77 2.68 -0.16
CA ALA A 115 -1.89 3.45 -1.02
C ALA A 115 -2.63 4.59 -1.72
N LYS A 116 -1.99 5.76 -1.82
CA LYS A 116 -2.40 6.86 -2.72
C LYS A 116 -1.19 7.28 -3.52
N ASN A 117 -1.27 7.16 -4.85
CA ASN A 117 -0.14 7.44 -5.75
C ASN A 117 -0.63 8.25 -6.94
N GLY A 118 0.19 9.21 -7.37
CA GLY A 118 -0.04 9.96 -8.59
C GLY A 118 0.27 9.12 -9.83
N PHE A 119 -0.40 9.45 -10.92
CA PHE A 119 -0.03 8.98 -12.25
C PHE A 119 0.88 9.99 -12.92
N PHE A 120 1.89 9.50 -13.64
CA PHE A 120 2.76 10.35 -14.44
C PHE A 120 1.94 11.24 -15.38
N ALA A 121 1.95 12.55 -15.10
CA ALA A 121 1.02 13.49 -15.70
C ALA A 121 1.11 13.48 -17.24
N ASN A 122 2.33 13.36 -17.78
CA ASN A 122 2.58 13.54 -19.22
C ASN A 122 2.18 12.34 -20.06
N ALA A 123 2.07 11.16 -19.46
CA ALA A 123 1.56 9.97 -20.15
C ALA A 123 0.03 9.93 -20.19
N HIS A 124 -0.64 10.86 -19.51
CA HIS A 124 -2.09 10.93 -19.47
C HIS A 124 -2.67 11.84 -20.58
N SER A 125 -3.99 11.74 -20.77
CA SER A 125 -4.79 12.38 -21.81
C SER A 125 -4.61 13.91 -21.98
N LEU A 126 -5.16 14.44 -23.09
CA LEU A 126 -5.13 15.87 -23.43
C LEU A 126 -5.57 16.80 -22.27
N GLU A 127 -6.44 16.36 -21.35
CA GLU A 127 -6.91 17.21 -20.25
C GLU A 127 -5.80 17.59 -19.28
N VAL A 128 -4.78 16.75 -19.10
CA VAL A 128 -3.62 17.09 -18.27
C VAL A 128 -2.80 18.21 -18.91
N ARG A 129 -2.76 18.25 -20.25
CA ARG A 129 -2.03 19.29 -21.00
C ARG A 129 -2.72 20.65 -21.00
N VAL A 130 -4.04 20.68 -20.83
CA VAL A 130 -4.82 21.93 -20.72
C VAL A 130 -5.20 22.25 -19.28
N SER A 131 -4.66 21.50 -18.32
CA SER A 131 -4.90 21.71 -16.89
C SER A 131 -4.14 22.93 -16.38
N GLU A 132 -4.71 23.63 -15.41
CA GLU A 132 -4.05 24.69 -14.64
C GLU A 132 -3.24 24.13 -13.45
N ILE A 133 -3.17 22.80 -13.30
CA ILE A 133 -2.38 22.18 -12.24
C ILE A 133 -0.90 22.43 -12.52
N ASP A 134 -0.26 23.16 -11.60
CA ASP A 134 1.19 23.27 -11.53
C ASP A 134 1.77 22.03 -10.84
N TYR A 135 2.16 21.06 -11.68
CA TYR A 135 2.80 19.80 -11.28
C TYR A 135 4.27 19.97 -10.88
N ASP A 136 4.88 21.12 -11.18
CA ASP A 136 6.28 21.39 -10.85
C ASP A 136 6.40 22.20 -9.54
N ALA A 137 5.26 22.53 -8.90
CA ALA A 137 5.19 23.25 -7.63
C ALA A 137 5.85 22.50 -6.46
N SER A 138 5.77 21.16 -6.45
CA SER A 138 6.33 20.32 -5.39
C SER A 138 6.43 18.87 -5.85
N ASN A 139 7.62 18.28 -5.82
CA ASN A 139 7.79 16.84 -6.12
C ASN A 139 7.18 15.87 -5.08
N ARG A 140 6.41 16.36 -4.12
CA ARG A 140 5.71 15.56 -3.08
C ARG A 140 4.19 15.67 -3.18
N ASP A 141 3.66 16.49 -4.09
CA ASP A 141 2.22 16.58 -4.25
C ASP A 141 1.67 15.36 -5.00
N ILE A 142 0.41 15.02 -4.69
CA ILE A 142 -0.30 13.93 -5.34
C ILE A 142 -1.57 14.54 -5.92
N ASP A 143 -1.37 15.14 -7.08
CA ASP A 143 -2.37 15.84 -7.85
C ASP A 143 -3.13 14.87 -8.77
N LEU A 144 -4.20 15.38 -9.41
CA LEU A 144 -4.89 14.62 -10.43
C LEU A 144 -3.96 14.47 -11.66
N PRO A 145 -3.93 13.31 -12.33
CA PRO A 145 -4.65 12.10 -11.98
C PRO A 145 -3.92 11.29 -10.90
N TYR A 146 -4.67 10.63 -10.02
CA TYR A 146 -4.12 9.72 -9.02
C TYR A 146 -5.03 8.51 -8.79
N HIS A 147 -4.51 7.45 -8.18
CA HIS A 147 -5.31 6.35 -7.66
C HIS A 147 -5.26 6.27 -6.14
N LYS A 148 -6.29 5.66 -5.56
CA LYS A 148 -6.35 5.22 -4.17
C LYS A 148 -6.69 3.74 -4.13
N VAL A 149 -6.00 3.02 -3.27
CA VAL A 149 -6.22 1.59 -3.06
C VAL A 149 -6.30 1.33 -1.55
N ASN A 150 -7.29 0.55 -1.13
CA ASN A 150 -7.42 0.06 0.23
C ASN A 150 -7.84 -1.42 0.21
N HIS A 151 -6.93 -2.29 0.63
CA HIS A 151 -7.11 -3.74 0.69
C HIS A 151 -7.21 -4.20 2.14
N PHE A 152 -8.44 -4.42 2.62
CA PHE A 152 -8.68 -5.01 3.93
C PHE A 152 -8.87 -6.52 3.81
N LYS A 153 -8.23 -7.30 4.68
CA LYS A 153 -8.26 -8.75 4.62
C LYS A 153 -8.21 -9.37 6.02
N VAL A 154 -9.04 -10.37 6.24
CA VAL A 154 -9.04 -11.24 7.42
C VAL A 154 -8.94 -12.68 6.95
N ILE A 155 -7.97 -13.43 7.45
CA ILE A 155 -7.76 -14.84 7.10
C ILE A 155 -7.49 -15.62 8.37
N ASN A 156 -8.15 -16.76 8.56
CA ASN A 156 -7.77 -17.77 9.54
C ASN A 156 -7.19 -18.98 8.83
N ASN A 157 -5.99 -19.39 9.25
CA ASN A 157 -5.34 -20.62 8.80
C ASN A 157 -5.25 -21.56 9.99
N THR A 158 -5.72 -22.79 9.83
CA THR A 158 -5.65 -23.84 10.84
C THR A 158 -4.98 -25.07 10.26
N SER A 159 -3.96 -25.57 10.96
CA SER A 159 -3.23 -26.78 10.60
C SER A 159 -3.30 -27.80 11.73
N ILE A 160 -3.57 -29.06 11.37
CA ILE A 160 -3.73 -30.19 12.29
C ILE A 160 -2.69 -31.27 11.93
N ASP A 161 -2.13 -31.93 12.96
CA ASP A 161 -1.21 -33.08 12.86
C ASP A 161 -0.03 -32.84 11.93
N LYS A 162 0.81 -31.85 12.28
CA LYS A 162 2.00 -31.46 11.48
C LYS A 162 1.67 -31.37 9.99
N HIS A 163 0.63 -30.62 9.64
CA HIS A 163 0.26 -30.32 8.25
C HIS A 163 -0.48 -31.43 7.48
N THR A 164 -1.09 -32.39 8.16
CA THR A 164 -1.93 -33.42 7.49
C THR A 164 -3.24 -32.83 6.97
N LEU A 165 -3.83 -31.89 7.71
CA LEU A 165 -5.03 -31.17 7.32
C LEU A 165 -4.81 -29.66 7.46
N PHE A 166 -5.25 -28.93 6.43
CA PHE A 166 -5.25 -27.47 6.37
C PHE A 166 -6.67 -26.97 6.15
N LEU A 167 -7.04 -25.95 6.91
CA LEU A 167 -8.31 -25.26 6.77
C LEU A 167 -8.02 -23.77 6.76
N ASP A 168 -8.36 -23.13 5.63
CA ASP A 168 -8.18 -21.71 5.42
C ASP A 168 -9.54 -21.07 5.14
N ILE A 169 -9.89 -20.04 5.90
CA ILE A 169 -11.12 -19.26 5.73
C ILE A 169 -10.73 -17.80 5.67
N GLY A 170 -11.28 -17.05 4.72
CA GLY A 170 -10.92 -15.65 4.54
C GLY A 170 -12.05 -14.76 4.05
N TYR A 171 -11.94 -13.49 4.42
CA TYR A 171 -12.73 -12.38 3.90
C TYR A 171 -11.78 -11.30 3.41
N GLN A 172 -12.13 -10.66 2.28
CA GLN A 172 -11.41 -9.50 1.77
C GLN A 172 -12.37 -8.45 1.24
N ASN A 173 -12.03 -7.19 1.46
CA ASN A 173 -12.68 -6.04 0.84
C ASN A 173 -11.62 -5.16 0.18
N ASN A 174 -11.70 -5.04 -1.14
CA ASN A 174 -10.72 -4.36 -1.97
C ASN A 174 -11.41 -3.16 -2.62
N ASN A 175 -11.09 -1.95 -2.16
CA ASN A 175 -11.56 -0.73 -2.79
C ASN A 175 -10.42 -0.12 -3.63
N ARG A 176 -10.69 0.14 -4.91
CA ARG A 176 -9.78 0.86 -5.81
C ARG A 176 -10.56 1.99 -6.47
N GLU A 177 -10.04 3.19 -6.34
CA GLU A 177 -10.58 4.40 -6.91
C GLU A 177 -9.53 5.06 -7.78
N GLU A 178 -9.91 5.52 -8.96
CA GLU A 178 -9.07 6.34 -9.83
C GLU A 178 -9.77 7.69 -9.99
N GLN A 179 -8.99 8.76 -9.93
CA GLN A 179 -9.50 10.12 -10.03
C GLN A 179 -8.71 10.83 -11.14
N SER A 180 -9.44 11.34 -12.13
CA SER A 180 -8.87 12.00 -13.29
C SER A 180 -9.56 13.33 -13.56
N ILE A 181 -8.88 14.19 -14.33
CA ILE A 181 -9.40 15.49 -14.76
C ILE A 181 -10.63 15.30 -15.66
N GLN A 182 -10.64 14.28 -16.53
CA GLN A 182 -11.81 13.93 -17.36
C GLN A 182 -13.06 13.71 -16.52
N HIS A 183 -12.93 12.91 -15.46
CA HIS A 183 -14.06 12.59 -14.59
C HIS A 183 -14.67 13.88 -14.00
N LEU A 184 -13.83 14.86 -13.65
CA LEU A 184 -14.28 16.14 -13.13
C LEU A 184 -14.84 17.08 -14.21
N MET A 185 -14.24 17.13 -15.42
CA MET A 185 -14.79 17.94 -16.52
C MET A 185 -16.16 17.45 -17.01
N VAL A 186 -16.42 16.13 -16.97
CA VAL A 186 -17.74 15.57 -17.34
C VAL A 186 -18.81 15.91 -16.31
N ILE A 187 -18.46 15.92 -15.02
CA ILE A 187 -19.42 16.19 -13.93
C ILE A 187 -19.59 17.70 -13.68
N TYR A 188 -18.55 18.51 -13.95
CA TYR A 188 -18.52 19.94 -13.73
C TYR A 188 -17.94 20.71 -14.94
N PRO A 189 -18.65 20.78 -16.08
CA PRO A 189 -18.12 21.31 -17.33
C PRO A 189 -17.74 22.80 -17.33
N ASN A 190 -18.21 23.58 -16.35
CA ASN A 190 -18.00 25.02 -16.26
C ASN A 190 -17.28 25.46 -14.97
N GLN A 191 -16.55 24.56 -14.29
CA GLN A 191 -15.81 24.90 -13.06
C GLN A 191 -14.30 24.75 -13.23
N ILE A 192 -13.57 25.68 -12.62
CA ILE A 192 -12.11 25.56 -12.41
C ILE A 192 -11.90 24.33 -11.52
N ILE A 193 -11.18 23.33 -12.03
CA ILE A 193 -10.94 22.09 -11.30
C ILE A 193 -9.94 22.38 -10.17
N PRO A 194 -10.34 22.28 -8.89
CA PRO A 194 -9.43 22.56 -7.79
C PRO A 194 -8.32 21.51 -7.72
N LYS A 195 -7.13 21.94 -7.28
CA LYS A 195 -5.93 21.09 -7.10
C LYS A 195 -6.17 19.84 -6.22
N ASN A 196 -7.25 19.82 -5.43
CA ASN A 196 -7.64 18.70 -4.58
C ASN A 196 -9.13 18.34 -4.76
N SER A 197 -9.44 17.07 -5.08
CA SER A 197 -10.82 16.59 -5.24
C SER A 197 -11.60 16.46 -3.92
N SER A 198 -10.98 16.69 -2.76
CA SER A 198 -11.64 16.65 -1.44
C SER A 198 -12.68 17.76 -1.23
N LEU A 199 -12.69 18.78 -2.09
CA LEU A 199 -13.67 19.88 -2.07
C LEU A 199 -14.95 19.56 -2.85
N LEU A 200 -15.00 18.42 -3.55
CA LEU A 200 -16.19 17.95 -4.27
C LEU A 200 -16.79 16.76 -3.51
N LYS A 201 -17.27 17.01 -2.29
CA LYS A 201 -18.16 16.07 -1.60
C LYS A 201 -19.54 16.19 -2.23
N THR A 202 -19.93 15.23 -3.06
CA THR A 202 -21.34 14.99 -3.34
C THR A 202 -22.00 14.44 -2.06
N PRO A 203 -23.17 14.97 -1.65
CA PRO A 203 -24.05 14.23 -0.76
C PRO A 203 -24.64 13.09 -1.60
N ILE A 204 -24.29 11.85 -1.28
CA ILE A 204 -24.99 10.69 -1.82
C ILE A 204 -26.33 10.62 -1.09
N LEU A 205 -27.42 10.76 -1.85
CA LEU A 205 -28.79 10.37 -1.46
C LEU A 205 -28.94 8.86 -1.59
#